data_AF-A0A9D9K9K4-F1
#
_entry.id   AF-A0A9D9K9K4-F1
#
_cell.length_a   1.000
_cell.length_b   1.000
_cell.length_c   1.000
_cell.angle_alpha   90.00
_cell.angle_beta   90.00
_cell.angle_gamma   90.00
#
_symmetry.space_group_name_H-M   'P 1'
#
loop_
_entity.id
_entity.type
_entity.pdbx_description
1 polymer ?
#
loop_
_entity_poly.entity_id
_entity_poly.type
_entity_poly.pdbx_seq_one_letter_code
_entity_poly.pdbx_strand_id
1 'polypeptide(L)'
;MSIQTLLFVDSRLNIDTTQIASGTEVVSIDPETNGIDLISETLAQYRQLNSIQLLGHGDEGRLSLGNVELNAETLTEYENQVRGWKSSLAEDADILMFNCNVAAGELGKTFVQQIRELTDADIAASTDLTGNAAAGGDWELEYQTGKIEAEPALQLETLAAYDGVLIDVNSATALKNAIDGGTSAINLTGNITLSSSLPLITSNVVIDGNGYKIDGGDQYQIFTVKSGASVTLRNLTLEDGLAKCDFLLDTVVR
;
A
#
# COMPACT_ATOMS: atom_id res chain seq x y z
N MET A 1 5.37 3.60 -30.06
CA MET A 1 4.79 2.33 -29.58
C MET A 1 3.41 2.63 -29.05
N SER A 2 2.43 1.75 -29.27
CA SER A 2 1.11 1.90 -28.66
C SER A 2 1.21 1.56 -27.18
N ILE A 3 0.54 2.35 -26.33
CA ILE A 3 0.38 2.03 -24.92
C ILE A 3 -0.55 0.83 -24.81
N GLN A 4 -0.11 -0.18 -24.06
CA GLN A 4 -0.85 -1.42 -23.79
C GLN A 4 -1.12 -1.62 -22.30
N THR A 5 -0.37 -0.93 -21.45
CA THR A 5 -0.47 -1.04 -19.99
C THR A 5 -0.51 0.34 -19.38
N LEU A 6 -1.44 0.56 -18.45
CA LEU A 6 -1.40 1.70 -17.54
C LEU A 6 -0.99 1.23 -16.15
N LEU A 7 0.08 1.82 -15.61
CA LEU A 7 0.51 1.62 -14.24
C LEU A 7 0.13 2.84 -13.41
N PHE A 8 -0.81 2.66 -12.50
CA PHE A 8 -1.18 3.67 -11.52
C PHE A 8 -0.37 3.46 -10.24
N VAL A 9 0.38 4.48 -9.81
CA VAL A 9 1.30 4.39 -8.68
C VAL A 9 0.90 5.39 -7.61
N ASP A 10 0.69 4.91 -6.40
CA ASP A 10 0.59 5.78 -5.23
C ASP A 10 1.91 6.52 -5.00
N SER A 11 1.85 7.85 -5.09
CA SER A 11 3.01 8.74 -4.94
C SER A 11 3.73 8.60 -3.59
N ARG A 12 3.07 8.04 -2.56
CA ARG A 12 3.66 7.80 -1.23
C ARG A 12 4.68 6.66 -1.23
N LEU A 13 4.65 5.79 -2.23
CA LEU A 13 5.54 4.62 -2.29
C LEU A 13 6.98 4.97 -2.66
N ASN A 14 7.28 6.20 -3.12
CA ASN A 14 8.63 6.65 -3.51
C ASN A 14 9.44 5.58 -4.28
N ILE A 15 8.77 4.86 -5.18
CA ILE A 15 9.35 3.81 -6.01
C ILE A 15 9.88 4.42 -7.31
N ASP A 16 11.02 3.92 -7.81
CA ASP A 16 11.61 4.43 -9.05
C ASP A 16 10.84 3.93 -10.28
N THR A 17 10.07 4.82 -10.89
CA THR A 17 9.27 4.52 -12.10
C THR A 17 10.03 4.83 -13.41
N THR A 18 11.35 5.04 -13.37
CA THR A 18 12.14 5.31 -14.57
C THR A 18 12.46 4.06 -15.40
N GLN A 19 12.48 2.89 -14.75
CA GLN A 19 12.69 1.59 -15.41
C GLN A 19 11.37 0.82 -15.48
N ILE A 20 10.62 1.07 -16.55
CA ILE A 20 9.32 0.46 -16.83
C ILE A 20 9.36 -0.39 -18.09
N ALA A 21 8.42 -1.33 -18.20
CA ALA A 21 8.21 -2.12 -19.39
C ALA A 21 7.83 -1.23 -20.59
N SER A 22 8.19 -1.70 -21.78
CA SER A 22 7.89 -0.98 -23.01
C SER A 22 6.38 -1.00 -23.31
N GLY A 23 5.80 0.14 -23.65
CA GLY A 23 4.35 0.25 -23.89
C GLY A 23 3.54 0.49 -22.61
N THR A 24 4.22 0.75 -21.48
CA THR A 24 3.60 1.20 -20.24
C THR A 24 3.56 2.73 -20.18
N GLU A 25 2.44 3.27 -19.73
CA GLU A 25 2.34 4.65 -19.25
C GLU A 25 2.09 4.65 -17.74
N VAL A 26 2.80 5.54 -17.03
CA VAL A 26 2.74 5.65 -15.58
C VAL A 26 1.91 6.87 -15.20
N VAL A 27 0.95 6.66 -14.31
CA VAL A 27 0.10 7.72 -13.76
C VAL A 27 0.27 7.74 -12.25
N SER A 28 0.78 8.85 -11.72
CA SER A 28 0.92 9.03 -10.27
C SER A 28 -0.42 9.42 -9.65
N ILE A 29 -0.79 8.77 -8.54
CA ILE A 29 -1.92 9.13 -7.71
C ILE A 29 -1.41 9.90 -6.50
N ASP A 30 -1.78 11.18 -6.43
CA ASP A 30 -1.48 12.03 -5.28
C ASP A 30 -2.41 11.70 -4.08
N PRO A 31 -1.95 11.88 -2.82
CA PRO A 31 -2.72 11.47 -1.64
C PRO A 31 -4.05 12.21 -1.47
N GLU A 32 -4.16 13.43 -2.00
CA GLU A 32 -5.35 14.27 -1.90
C GLU A 32 -6.32 14.07 -3.07
N THR A 33 -5.94 13.26 -4.07
CA THR A 33 -6.72 13.03 -5.29
C THR A 33 -7.72 11.91 -5.08
N ASN A 34 -8.93 12.06 -5.60
CA ASN A 34 -9.84 10.92 -5.73
C ASN A 34 -9.27 9.96 -6.79
N GLY A 35 -8.65 8.87 -6.34
CA GLY A 35 -7.95 7.94 -7.21
C GLY A 35 -8.88 7.23 -8.19
N ILE A 36 -10.14 6.97 -7.82
CA ILE A 36 -11.11 6.33 -8.71
C ILE A 36 -11.49 7.26 -9.86
N ASP A 37 -11.72 8.53 -9.59
CA ASP A 37 -12.03 9.51 -10.63
C ASP A 37 -10.84 9.68 -11.58
N LEU A 38 -9.62 9.82 -11.05
CA LEU A 38 -8.39 9.90 -11.85
C LEU A 38 -8.20 8.67 -12.76
N ILE A 39 -8.35 7.45 -12.21
CA ILE A 39 -8.23 6.22 -12.98
C ILE A 39 -9.29 6.19 -14.09
N SER A 40 -10.54 6.50 -13.76
CA SER A 40 -11.66 6.46 -14.70
C SER A 40 -11.50 7.47 -15.84
N GLU A 41 -11.12 8.69 -15.52
CA GLU A 41 -10.86 9.76 -16.49
C GLU A 41 -9.69 9.42 -17.40
N THR A 42 -8.63 8.83 -16.84
CA THR A 42 -7.48 8.35 -17.61
C THR A 42 -7.91 7.24 -18.57
N LEU A 43 -8.55 6.19 -18.07
CA LEU A 43 -8.97 5.02 -18.87
C LEU A 43 -9.93 5.40 -20.00
N ALA A 44 -10.76 6.43 -19.81
CA ALA A 44 -11.67 6.92 -20.85
C ALA A 44 -10.93 7.38 -22.13
N GLN A 45 -9.64 7.71 -22.05
CA GLN A 45 -8.79 8.11 -23.17
C GLN A 45 -8.19 6.94 -23.95
N TYR A 46 -8.25 5.72 -23.40
CA TYR A 46 -7.60 4.54 -23.96
C TYR A 46 -8.63 3.50 -24.41
N ARG A 47 -8.21 2.62 -25.31
CA ARG A 47 -8.99 1.47 -25.78
C ARG A 47 -8.04 0.30 -25.99
N GLN A 48 -8.53 -0.92 -25.78
CA GLN A 48 -7.77 -2.14 -26.00
C GLN A 48 -6.46 -2.17 -25.19
N LEU A 49 -6.52 -1.73 -23.93
CA LEU A 49 -5.44 -1.97 -22.98
C LEU A 49 -5.41 -3.45 -22.63
N ASN A 50 -4.22 -4.04 -22.62
CA ASN A 50 -4.01 -5.42 -22.18
C ASN A 50 -3.94 -5.49 -20.65
N SER A 51 -3.57 -4.39 -19.97
CA SER A 51 -3.47 -4.41 -18.53
C SER A 51 -3.68 -3.05 -17.86
N ILE A 52 -4.31 -3.08 -16.69
CA ILE A 52 -4.24 -2.03 -15.68
C ILE A 52 -3.42 -2.61 -14.52
N GLN A 53 -2.49 -1.82 -13.99
CA GLN A 53 -1.73 -2.22 -12.80
C GLN A 53 -1.89 -1.14 -11.75
N LEU A 54 -2.25 -1.56 -10.54
CA LEU A 54 -2.39 -0.72 -9.38
C LEU A 54 -1.23 -1.04 -8.45
N LEU A 55 -0.44 -0.03 -8.13
CA LEU A 55 0.67 -0.13 -7.20
C LEU A 55 0.45 0.87 -6.09
N GLY A 56 0.14 0.38 -4.91
CA GLY A 56 -0.30 1.22 -3.81
C GLY A 56 -0.39 0.44 -2.52
N HIS A 57 -1.02 1.06 -1.55
CA HIS A 57 -1.31 0.41 -0.29
C HIS A 57 -2.62 -0.37 -0.34
N GLY A 58 -2.75 -1.36 0.53
CA GLY A 58 -3.94 -2.19 0.65
C GLY A 58 -4.02 -2.88 2.01
N ASP A 59 -5.15 -3.54 2.21
CA ASP A 59 -5.46 -4.40 3.35
C ASP A 59 -6.56 -5.39 2.95
N GLU A 60 -6.94 -6.31 3.84
CA GLU A 60 -7.98 -7.31 3.58
C GLU A 60 -9.27 -6.67 3.01
N GLY A 61 -9.54 -6.90 1.72
CA GLY A 61 -10.72 -6.37 1.03
C GLY A 61 -10.73 -4.85 0.84
N ARG A 62 -9.57 -4.19 0.84
CA ARG A 62 -9.45 -2.72 0.72
C ARG A 62 -8.26 -2.30 -0.14
N LEU A 63 -8.50 -1.37 -1.06
CA LEU A 63 -7.48 -0.64 -1.82
C LEU A 63 -7.43 0.82 -1.40
N SER A 64 -6.22 1.35 -1.17
CA SER A 64 -6.00 2.79 -1.00
C SER A 64 -5.65 3.42 -2.34
N LEU A 65 -6.49 4.33 -2.83
CA LEU A 65 -6.34 5.00 -4.13
C LEU A 65 -6.46 6.52 -3.93
N GLY A 66 -5.32 7.16 -3.64
CA GLY A 66 -5.28 8.57 -3.25
C GLY A 66 -6.00 8.78 -1.92
N ASN A 67 -7.04 9.63 -1.90
CA ASN A 67 -7.87 9.86 -0.73
C ASN A 67 -9.08 8.91 -0.60
N VAL A 68 -9.22 7.94 -1.51
CA VAL A 68 -10.30 6.95 -1.51
C VAL A 68 -9.83 5.63 -0.95
N GLU A 69 -10.58 5.09 0.01
CA GLU A 69 -10.53 3.68 0.37
C GLU A 69 -11.62 2.92 -0.39
N LEU A 70 -11.25 2.15 -1.41
CA LEU A 70 -12.16 1.28 -2.14
C LEU A 70 -12.28 -0.06 -1.41
N ASN A 71 -13.46 -0.41 -0.94
CA ASN A 71 -13.80 -1.67 -0.29
C ASN A 71 -15.24 -2.09 -0.67
N ALA A 72 -15.76 -3.20 -0.14
CA ALA A 72 -17.10 -3.68 -0.48
C ALA A 72 -18.23 -2.67 -0.19
N GLU A 73 -18.09 -1.81 0.81
CA GLU A 73 -19.09 -0.79 1.15
C GLU A 73 -19.00 0.38 0.16
N THR A 74 -17.81 0.96 -0.01
CA THR A 74 -17.59 2.14 -0.87
C THR A 74 -17.65 1.82 -2.36
N LEU A 75 -17.42 0.56 -2.76
CA LEU A 75 -17.54 0.12 -4.17
C LEU A 75 -18.94 0.38 -4.73
N THR A 76 -19.99 0.36 -3.90
CA THR A 76 -21.35 0.67 -4.33
C THR A 76 -21.51 2.12 -4.81
N GLU A 77 -20.74 3.05 -4.26
CA GLU A 77 -20.72 4.46 -4.65
C GLU A 77 -19.96 4.67 -5.97
N TYR A 78 -18.94 3.85 -6.21
CA TYR A 78 -18.04 3.91 -7.37
C TYR A 78 -18.37 2.89 -8.47
N GLU A 79 -19.48 2.16 -8.35
CA GLU A 79 -19.80 1.01 -9.20
C GLU A 79 -19.81 1.38 -10.68
N ASN A 80 -20.39 2.55 -11.02
CA ASN A 80 -20.46 3.03 -12.40
C ASN A 80 -19.10 3.39 -12.96
N GLN A 81 -18.23 4.02 -12.16
CA GLN A 81 -16.86 4.33 -12.55
C GLN A 81 -16.08 3.05 -12.84
N VAL A 82 -16.05 2.12 -11.88
CA VAL A 82 -15.32 0.85 -11.99
C VAL A 82 -15.84 -0.01 -13.15
N ARG A 83 -17.17 -0.10 -13.32
CA ARG A 83 -17.78 -0.77 -14.48
C ARG A 83 -17.40 -0.10 -15.81
N GLY A 84 -17.24 1.22 -15.80
CA GLY A 84 -16.81 2.00 -16.96
C GLY A 84 -15.40 1.64 -17.45
N TRP A 85 -14.53 1.14 -16.58
CA TRP A 85 -13.15 0.76 -16.92
C TRP A 85 -13.11 -0.29 -18.02
N LYS A 86 -14.09 -1.21 -18.05
CA LYS A 86 -14.26 -2.24 -19.10
C LYS A 86 -14.17 -1.67 -20.52
N SER A 87 -14.67 -0.46 -20.74
CA SER A 87 -14.68 0.17 -22.08
C SER A 87 -13.29 0.49 -22.63
N SER A 88 -12.28 0.53 -21.76
CA SER A 88 -10.87 0.78 -22.11
C SER A 88 -10.07 -0.50 -22.34
N LEU A 89 -10.59 -1.65 -21.87
CA LEU A 89 -9.88 -2.92 -21.81
C LEU A 89 -10.04 -3.75 -23.10
N ALA A 90 -9.05 -4.58 -23.40
CA ALA A 90 -9.15 -5.69 -24.34
C ALA A 90 -10.00 -6.83 -23.76
N GLU A 91 -10.33 -7.84 -24.58
CA GLU A 91 -11.16 -8.99 -24.16
C GLU A 91 -10.46 -9.88 -23.12
N ASP A 92 -9.14 -10.00 -23.22
CA ASP A 92 -8.24 -10.77 -22.35
C ASP A 92 -7.36 -9.86 -21.48
N ALA A 93 -7.89 -8.69 -21.10
CA ALA A 93 -7.14 -7.75 -20.30
C ALA A 93 -7.10 -8.18 -18.82
N ASP A 94 -5.98 -7.88 -18.17
CA ASP A 94 -5.76 -8.17 -16.77
C ASP A 94 -5.71 -6.92 -15.89
N ILE A 95 -6.14 -7.06 -14.64
CA ILE A 95 -5.88 -6.09 -13.58
C ILE A 95 -4.92 -6.70 -12.56
N LEU A 96 -3.73 -6.12 -12.40
CA LEU A 96 -2.76 -6.54 -11.39
C LEU A 96 -2.79 -5.57 -10.20
N MET A 97 -3.05 -6.08 -9.00
CA MET A 97 -3.14 -5.30 -7.77
C MET A 97 -1.93 -5.57 -6.86
N PHE A 98 -0.86 -4.82 -7.06
CA PHE A 98 0.31 -4.80 -6.19
C PHE A 98 0.01 -3.94 -4.95
N ASN A 99 -0.74 -4.52 -4.03
CA ASN A 99 -1.23 -3.90 -2.81
C ASN A 99 -1.30 -4.98 -1.73
N CYS A 100 -0.75 -4.72 -0.54
CA CYS A 100 -0.72 -5.72 0.52
C CYS A 100 -2.12 -6.26 0.86
N ASN A 101 -2.24 -7.58 1.03
CA ASN A 101 -3.37 -8.29 1.63
C ASN A 101 -4.75 -8.08 0.96
N VAL A 102 -4.87 -7.46 -0.21
CA VAL A 102 -6.18 -7.14 -0.81
C VAL A 102 -7.07 -8.36 -0.97
N ALA A 103 -6.49 -9.50 -1.33
CA ALA A 103 -7.17 -10.78 -1.48
C ALA A 103 -7.04 -11.71 -0.26
N ALA A 104 -6.56 -11.20 0.89
CA ALA A 104 -6.48 -12.00 2.11
C ALA A 104 -7.88 -12.47 2.55
N GLY A 105 -7.94 -13.66 3.15
CA GLY A 105 -9.18 -14.22 3.69
C GLY A 105 -10.32 -14.37 2.68
N GLU A 106 -11.53 -14.58 3.18
CA GLU A 106 -12.73 -14.67 2.33
C GLU A 106 -13.30 -13.29 2.00
N LEU A 107 -13.07 -12.30 2.87
CA LEU A 107 -13.47 -10.91 2.63
C LEU A 107 -12.73 -10.33 1.43
N GLY A 108 -11.40 -10.47 1.40
CA GLY A 108 -10.56 -9.97 0.31
C GLY A 108 -10.87 -10.63 -1.04
N LYS A 109 -10.97 -11.97 -1.08
CA LYS A 109 -11.34 -12.68 -2.31
C LYS A 109 -12.71 -12.27 -2.84
N THR A 110 -13.68 -12.06 -1.95
CA THR A 110 -15.01 -11.59 -2.32
C THR A 110 -14.94 -10.20 -2.95
N PHE A 111 -14.19 -9.29 -2.32
CA PHE A 111 -13.97 -7.94 -2.83
C PHE A 111 -13.33 -7.95 -4.23
N VAL A 112 -12.28 -8.76 -4.43
CA VAL A 112 -11.63 -8.91 -5.74
C VAL A 112 -12.60 -9.47 -6.79
N GLN A 113 -13.44 -10.45 -6.43
CA GLN A 113 -14.47 -10.95 -7.35
C GLN A 113 -15.51 -9.89 -7.73
N GLN A 114 -15.92 -9.02 -6.81
CA GLN A 114 -16.83 -7.93 -7.14
C GLN A 114 -16.23 -6.99 -8.19
N ILE A 115 -14.93 -6.65 -8.08
CA ILE A 115 -14.26 -5.81 -9.09
C ILE A 115 -14.19 -6.54 -10.44
N ARG A 116 -13.89 -7.84 -10.44
CA ARG A 116 -13.90 -8.67 -11.65
C ARG A 116 -15.26 -8.68 -12.33
N GLU A 117 -16.35 -8.85 -11.59
CA GLU A 117 -17.72 -8.81 -12.12
C GLU A 117 -18.09 -7.45 -12.75
N LEU A 118 -17.51 -6.35 -12.25
CA LEU A 118 -17.74 -5.02 -12.80
C LEU A 118 -16.92 -4.77 -14.07
N THR A 119 -15.66 -5.20 -14.08
CA THR A 119 -14.68 -4.90 -15.14
C THR A 119 -14.65 -5.93 -16.26
N ASP A 120 -15.10 -7.16 -15.98
CA ASP A 120 -15.00 -8.35 -16.84
C ASP A 120 -13.55 -8.74 -17.18
N ALA A 121 -12.59 -8.22 -16.43
CA ALA A 121 -11.16 -8.50 -16.55
C ALA A 121 -10.77 -9.58 -15.55
N ASP A 122 -9.78 -10.40 -15.90
CA ASP A 122 -9.16 -11.29 -14.92
C ASP A 122 -8.24 -10.47 -13.99
N ILE A 123 -8.23 -10.83 -12.70
CA ILE A 123 -7.56 -10.04 -11.66
C ILE A 123 -6.57 -10.94 -10.93
N ALA A 124 -5.36 -10.42 -10.73
CA ALA A 124 -4.37 -10.95 -9.81
C ALA A 124 -4.18 -9.98 -8.64
N ALA A 125 -4.19 -10.48 -7.40
CA ALA A 125 -4.04 -9.67 -6.19
C ALA A 125 -3.27 -10.43 -5.10
N SER A 126 -2.55 -9.69 -4.25
CA SER A 126 -1.78 -10.26 -3.14
C SER A 126 -2.69 -10.62 -1.96
N THR A 127 -2.35 -11.72 -1.30
CA THR A 127 -2.98 -12.27 -0.09
C THR A 127 -2.16 -12.03 1.18
N ASP A 128 -0.95 -11.49 1.03
CA ASP A 128 0.00 -11.21 2.10
C ASP A 128 0.72 -9.85 1.89
N LEU A 129 1.93 -9.68 2.44
CA LEU A 129 2.67 -8.43 2.31
C LEU A 129 3.28 -8.34 0.91
N THR A 130 2.95 -7.30 0.16
CA THR A 130 3.59 -7.02 -1.12
C THR A 130 4.83 -6.15 -0.93
N GLY A 131 5.99 -6.55 -1.47
CA GLY A 131 7.22 -5.77 -1.48
C GLY A 131 8.50 -6.58 -1.29
N ASN A 132 9.44 -6.04 -0.52
CA ASN A 132 10.77 -6.62 -0.35
C ASN A 132 10.76 -7.90 0.51
N ALA A 133 11.42 -8.95 0.03
CA ALA A 133 11.60 -10.23 0.74
C ALA A 133 12.30 -10.09 2.11
N ALA A 134 13.28 -9.19 2.24
CA ALA A 134 13.94 -8.93 3.51
C ALA A 134 13.04 -8.19 4.52
N ALA A 135 11.98 -7.52 4.04
CA ALA A 135 10.95 -6.88 4.85
C ALA A 135 9.72 -7.79 5.08
N GLY A 136 9.78 -9.05 4.65
CA GLY A 136 8.75 -10.06 4.89
C GLY A 136 7.60 -10.10 3.88
N GLY A 137 7.73 -9.40 2.75
CA GLY A 137 6.77 -9.49 1.65
C GLY A 137 7.39 -10.04 0.36
N ASP A 138 6.60 -10.16 -0.69
CA ASP A 138 7.10 -10.47 -2.03
C ASP A 138 6.29 -9.76 -3.10
N TRP A 139 6.63 -9.96 -4.36
CA TRP A 139 5.91 -9.34 -5.48
C TRP A 139 4.99 -10.33 -6.20
N GLU A 140 4.70 -11.47 -5.58
CA GLU A 140 3.74 -12.44 -6.07
C GLU A 140 2.30 -11.91 -5.89
N LEU A 141 1.40 -12.41 -6.73
CA LEU A 141 -0.03 -12.13 -6.66
C LEU A 141 -0.75 -13.48 -6.59
N GLU A 142 -0.87 -14.02 -5.38
CA GLU A 142 -1.24 -15.42 -5.12
C GLU A 142 -2.71 -15.71 -5.46
N TYR A 143 -3.58 -14.70 -5.44
CA TYR A 143 -4.98 -14.86 -5.77
C TYR A 143 -5.28 -14.40 -7.19
N GLN A 144 -5.91 -15.28 -7.97
CA GLN A 144 -6.28 -15.03 -9.36
C GLN A 144 -7.75 -15.41 -9.60
N THR A 145 -8.49 -14.58 -10.33
CA THR A 145 -9.90 -14.88 -10.70
C THR A 145 -10.06 -15.61 -12.03
N GLY A 146 -8.98 -15.70 -12.82
CA GLY A 146 -8.91 -16.37 -14.12
C GLY A 146 -7.48 -16.51 -14.61
N LYS A 147 -7.26 -16.44 -15.92
CA LYS A 147 -5.90 -16.54 -16.48
C LYS A 147 -5.27 -15.16 -16.47
N ILE A 148 -3.98 -15.09 -16.16
CA ILE A 148 -3.22 -13.85 -16.14
C ILE A 148 -2.15 -13.93 -17.21
N GLU A 149 -2.21 -13.03 -18.18
CA GLU A 149 -1.33 -12.88 -19.33
C GLU A 149 -0.35 -11.71 -19.15
N ALA A 150 -0.75 -10.71 -18.36
CA ALA A 150 0.01 -9.51 -18.11
C ALA A 150 1.20 -9.76 -17.19
N GLU A 151 2.34 -9.20 -17.59
CA GLU A 151 3.56 -9.15 -16.79
C GLU A 151 3.62 -7.84 -15.99
N PRO A 152 4.32 -7.80 -14.84
CA PRO A 152 4.54 -6.58 -14.08
C PRO A 152 5.15 -5.45 -14.93
N ALA A 153 4.61 -4.25 -14.79
CA ALA A 153 5.04 -3.07 -15.52
C ALA A 153 6.37 -2.50 -14.99
N LEU A 154 6.65 -2.69 -13.70
CA LEU A 154 7.95 -2.39 -13.12
C LEU A 154 8.92 -3.54 -13.37
N GLN A 155 10.14 -3.21 -13.79
CA GLN A 155 11.18 -4.21 -14.01
C GLN A 155 11.63 -4.85 -12.69
N LEU A 156 12.11 -6.08 -12.76
CA LEU A 156 12.54 -6.85 -11.59
C LEU A 156 13.61 -6.11 -10.78
N GLU A 157 14.51 -5.39 -11.44
CA GLU A 157 15.54 -4.57 -10.81
C GLU A 157 14.95 -3.45 -9.95
N THR A 158 13.87 -2.81 -10.41
CA THR A 158 13.14 -1.79 -9.64
C THR A 158 12.46 -2.39 -8.42
N LEU A 159 11.76 -3.50 -8.61
CA LEU A 159 11.06 -4.22 -7.54
C LEU A 159 12.05 -4.74 -6.48
N ALA A 160 13.23 -5.20 -6.91
CA ALA A 160 14.30 -5.66 -6.03
C ALA A 160 15.01 -4.51 -5.28
N ALA A 161 15.05 -3.31 -5.87
CA ALA A 161 15.66 -2.13 -5.26
C ALA A 161 14.72 -1.41 -4.26
N TYR A 162 13.42 -1.72 -4.28
CA TYR A 162 12.49 -1.21 -3.28
C TYR A 162 12.73 -1.91 -1.95
N ASP A 163 13.12 -1.15 -0.91
CA ASP A 163 13.49 -1.70 0.39
C ASP A 163 12.27 -2.01 1.30
N GLY A 164 11.07 -1.55 0.94
CA GLY A 164 9.86 -1.57 1.78
C GLY A 164 8.84 -2.66 1.45
N VAL A 165 7.73 -2.67 2.21
CA VAL A 165 6.45 -3.29 1.80
C VAL A 165 5.37 -2.22 1.70
N LEU A 166 4.29 -2.51 0.97
CA LEU A 166 3.23 -1.56 0.64
C LEU A 166 2.17 -1.42 1.75
N ILE A 167 2.56 -1.27 3.02
CA ILE A 167 1.65 -1.29 4.17
C ILE A 167 1.14 0.10 4.61
N ASP A 168 -0.19 0.23 4.74
CA ASP A 168 -0.87 1.39 5.35
C ASP A 168 -1.26 1.08 6.80
N VAL A 169 -1.14 2.09 7.67
CA VAL A 169 -1.39 1.95 9.10
C VAL A 169 -2.21 3.13 9.63
N ASN A 170 -3.44 2.86 10.08
CA ASN A 170 -4.34 3.87 10.68
C ASN A 170 -4.82 3.50 12.10
N SER A 171 -4.33 2.40 12.67
CA SER A 171 -4.74 1.95 14.00
C SER A 171 -3.56 1.42 14.81
N ALA A 172 -3.70 1.42 16.15
CA ALA A 172 -2.66 0.89 17.03
C ALA A 172 -2.39 -0.60 16.79
N THR A 173 -3.43 -1.37 16.45
CA THR A 173 -3.30 -2.79 16.10
C THR A 173 -2.53 -2.97 14.80
N ALA A 174 -2.84 -2.20 13.75
CA ALA A 174 -2.11 -2.26 12.48
C ALA A 174 -0.65 -1.85 12.66
N LEU A 175 -0.38 -0.80 13.45
CA LEU A 175 0.99 -0.35 13.75
C LEU A 175 1.77 -1.41 14.50
N LYS A 176 1.13 -2.05 15.49
CA LYS A 176 1.72 -3.16 16.24
C LYS A 176 2.08 -4.32 15.32
N ASN A 177 1.17 -4.73 14.44
CA ASN A 177 1.38 -5.85 13.52
C ASN A 177 2.49 -5.54 12.51
N ALA A 178 2.51 -4.31 11.98
CA ALA A 178 3.56 -3.86 11.07
C ALA A 178 4.95 -3.94 11.72
N ILE A 179 5.09 -3.43 12.95
CA ILE A 179 6.34 -3.50 13.72
C ILE A 179 6.73 -4.95 14.05
N ASP A 180 5.77 -5.78 14.47
CA ASP A 180 6.02 -7.17 14.87
C ASP A 180 6.43 -8.05 13.68
N GLY A 181 5.85 -7.77 12.50
CA GLY A 181 6.24 -8.36 11.22
C GLY A 181 7.61 -7.92 10.72
N GLY A 182 8.22 -6.90 11.34
CA GLY A 182 9.56 -6.45 11.00
C GLY A 182 9.65 -5.67 9.70
N THR A 183 8.56 -5.00 9.28
CA THR A 183 8.59 -4.15 8.09
C THR A 183 9.66 -3.06 8.21
N SER A 184 10.29 -2.74 7.08
CA SER A 184 11.25 -1.65 6.94
C SER A 184 10.60 -0.30 6.62
N ALA A 185 9.30 -0.28 6.27
CA ALA A 185 8.55 0.93 5.95
C ALA A 185 7.10 0.86 6.47
N ILE A 186 6.62 1.96 7.05
CA ILE A 186 5.25 2.11 7.55
C ILE A 186 4.73 3.47 7.11
N ASN A 187 3.57 3.50 6.46
CA ASN A 187 2.87 4.73 6.11
C ASN A 187 1.63 4.91 6.97
N LEU A 188 1.52 6.05 7.65
CA LEU A 188 0.33 6.37 8.43
C LEU A 188 -0.74 7.00 7.54
N THR A 189 -1.97 6.53 7.69
CA THR A 189 -3.17 7.07 7.03
C THR A 189 -4.20 7.61 8.01
N GLY A 190 -3.84 7.69 9.29
CA GLY A 190 -4.68 8.25 10.33
C GLY A 190 -3.92 8.49 11.63
N ASN A 191 -4.53 9.28 12.51
CA ASN A 191 -4.05 9.44 13.88
C ASN A 191 -4.22 8.13 14.65
N ILE A 192 -3.19 7.75 15.40
CA ILE A 192 -3.16 6.50 16.17
C ILE A 192 -3.01 6.84 17.64
N THR A 193 -3.96 6.40 18.47
CA THR A 193 -3.79 6.37 19.93
C THR A 193 -3.50 4.94 20.37
N LEU A 194 -2.38 4.72 21.07
CA LEU A 194 -1.97 3.41 21.52
C LEU A 194 -2.91 2.88 22.61
N SER A 195 -3.33 1.63 22.43
CA SER A 195 -4.16 0.87 23.38
C SER A 195 -3.39 -0.28 24.05
N SER A 196 -2.12 -0.46 23.67
CA SER A 196 -1.20 -1.45 24.22
C SER A 196 0.25 -1.07 23.88
N SER A 197 1.23 -1.71 24.52
CA SER A 197 2.63 -1.50 24.18
C SER A 197 2.96 -2.04 22.79
N LEU A 198 3.66 -1.23 21.99
CA LEU A 198 4.20 -1.66 20.71
C LEU A 198 5.36 -2.67 20.93
N PRO A 199 5.61 -3.57 19.96
CA PRO A 199 6.70 -4.54 20.04
C PRO A 199 8.07 -3.84 20.01
N LEU A 200 9.11 -4.59 20.38
CA LEU A 200 10.49 -4.16 20.17
C LEU A 200 10.79 -4.08 18.67
N ILE A 201 11.21 -2.91 18.19
CA ILE A 201 11.68 -2.75 16.81
C ILE A 201 13.06 -3.41 16.69
N THR A 202 13.14 -4.47 15.90
CA THR A 202 14.34 -5.31 15.77
C THR A 202 15.16 -5.06 14.50
N SER A 203 14.54 -4.40 13.51
CA SER A 203 15.12 -4.04 12.20
C SER A 203 14.96 -2.55 11.94
N ASN A 204 15.70 -2.02 10.95
CA ASN A 204 15.57 -0.62 10.57
C ASN A 204 14.19 -0.37 9.96
N VAL A 205 13.50 0.66 10.41
CA VAL A 205 12.16 1.03 9.90
C VAL A 205 12.08 2.53 9.63
N VAL A 206 11.46 2.89 8.52
CA VAL A 206 11.01 4.25 8.22
C VAL A 206 9.52 4.32 8.50
N ILE A 207 9.09 5.29 9.31
CA ILE A 207 7.68 5.57 9.57
C ILE A 207 7.37 6.94 8.97
N ASP A 208 6.63 6.96 7.88
CA ASP A 208 6.07 8.20 7.33
C ASP A 208 4.73 8.48 7.99
N GLY A 209 4.67 9.58 8.73
CA GLY A 209 3.49 10.01 9.45
C GLY A 209 2.45 10.67 8.56
N ASN A 210 2.81 11.14 7.35
CA ASN A 210 1.91 11.91 6.48
C ASN A 210 1.17 13.08 7.18
N GLY A 211 1.73 13.63 8.25
CA GLY A 211 1.16 14.71 9.06
C GLY A 211 0.28 14.22 10.22
N TYR A 212 0.07 12.92 10.35
CA TYR A 212 -0.67 12.30 11.45
C TYR A 212 0.19 12.17 12.72
N LYS A 213 -0.47 11.73 13.79
CA LYS A 213 0.13 11.55 15.11
C LYS A 213 0.11 10.09 15.57
N ILE A 214 1.10 9.73 16.38
CA ILE A 214 1.04 8.56 17.27
C ILE A 214 1.05 9.08 18.71
N ASP A 215 -0.05 8.80 19.40
CA ASP A 215 -0.37 9.23 20.75
C ASP A 215 -0.20 8.04 21.71
N GLY A 216 0.67 8.19 22.72
CA GLY A 216 0.94 7.18 23.74
C GLY A 216 -0.12 7.08 24.84
N GLY A 217 -1.11 7.98 24.86
CA GLY A 217 -2.24 8.00 25.78
C GLY A 217 -1.83 8.18 27.25
N ASP A 218 -0.68 8.81 27.51
CA ASP A 218 -0.02 8.93 28.83
C ASP A 218 0.32 7.59 29.50
N GLN A 219 0.14 6.46 28.80
CA GLN A 219 0.25 5.11 29.37
C GLN A 219 1.36 4.28 28.72
N TYR A 220 1.73 4.60 27.49
CA TYR A 220 2.61 3.76 26.70
C TYR A 220 3.85 4.51 26.23
N GLN A 221 5.00 3.84 26.33
CA GLN A 221 6.16 4.21 25.54
C GLN A 221 5.86 3.89 24.08
N ILE A 222 6.02 4.88 23.20
CA ILE A 222 5.65 4.70 21.79
C ILE A 222 6.61 3.71 21.12
N PHE A 223 7.92 4.00 21.07
CA PHE A 223 8.88 3.09 20.43
C PHE A 223 9.93 2.58 21.41
N THR A 224 10.20 1.27 21.30
CA THR A 224 11.37 0.63 21.89
C THR A 224 12.20 0.04 20.76
N VAL A 225 13.48 0.41 20.68
CA VAL A 225 14.35 0.04 19.54
C VAL A 225 15.51 -0.82 20.05
N LYS A 226 15.74 -1.97 19.41
CA LYS A 226 16.86 -2.84 19.71
C LYS A 226 18.18 -2.14 19.34
N SER A 227 19.22 -2.34 20.15
CA SER A 227 20.57 -1.87 19.79
C SER A 227 20.98 -2.39 18.41
N GLY A 228 21.41 -1.47 17.53
CA GLY A 228 21.77 -1.76 16.14
C GLY A 228 20.64 -1.59 15.12
N ALA A 229 19.39 -1.42 15.57
CA ALA A 229 18.27 -1.01 14.71
C ALA A 229 18.06 0.51 14.78
N SER A 230 17.41 1.07 13.75
CA SER A 230 17.06 2.50 13.68
C SER A 230 15.59 2.70 13.33
N VAL A 231 15.00 3.75 13.89
CA VAL A 231 13.68 4.25 13.49
C VAL A 231 13.87 5.63 12.88
N THR A 232 13.47 5.78 11.61
CA THR A 232 13.43 7.08 10.94
C THR A 232 11.99 7.56 10.90
N LEU A 233 11.69 8.69 11.51
CA LEU A 233 10.35 9.29 11.50
C LEU A 233 10.32 10.44 10.49
N ARG A 234 9.31 10.47 9.62
CA ARG A 234 9.08 11.55 8.65
C ARG A 234 7.68 12.10 8.86
N ASN A 235 7.52 13.43 8.82
CA ASN A 235 6.21 14.11 8.90
C ASN A 235 5.25 13.51 9.95
N LEU A 236 5.74 13.23 11.16
CA LEU A 236 5.03 12.49 12.19
C LEU A 236 5.12 13.23 13.52
N THR A 237 3.99 13.39 14.18
CA THR A 237 3.94 13.88 15.57
C THR A 237 3.88 12.70 16.54
N LEU A 238 4.78 12.68 17.52
CA LEU A 238 4.66 11.78 18.68
C LEU A 238 4.18 12.59 19.87
N GLU A 239 3.10 12.16 20.53
CA GLU A 239 2.52 12.86 21.69
C GLU A 239 2.18 11.90 22.82
N ASP A 240 2.13 12.43 24.05
CA ASP A 240 1.67 11.73 25.26
C ASP A 240 2.29 10.35 25.49
N GLY A 241 3.53 10.17 25.00
CA GLY A 241 4.32 8.96 25.14
C GLY A 241 5.14 8.96 26.43
N LEU A 242 5.13 7.84 27.15
CA LEU A 242 6.02 7.67 28.31
C LEU A 242 7.47 7.53 27.85
N ALA A 243 8.35 8.40 28.34
CA ALA A 243 9.79 8.22 28.23
C ALA A 243 10.28 7.30 29.35
N LYS A 244 11.08 6.28 29.00
CA LYS A 244 11.76 5.48 30.01
C LYS A 244 12.84 6.35 30.69
N CYS A 245 12.60 6.77 31.93
CA CYS A 245 13.64 7.35 32.77
C CYS A 245 14.53 6.23 33.32
N ASP A 246 15.66 5.95 32.65
CA ASP A 246 16.77 5.30 33.35
C ASP A 246 17.42 6.37 34.25
N PHE A 247 17.13 6.31 35.55
CA PHE A 247 17.75 7.15 36.56
C PHE A 247 19.23 6.78 36.70
N LEU A 248 20.09 7.35 35.86
CA LEU A 248 21.51 7.55 36.15
C LEU A 248 21.87 8.99 35.75
N LEU A 249 22.15 9.80 36.77
CA LEU A 249 22.63 11.17 36.68
C LEU A 249 23.90 11.27 35.82
N ASP A 250 24.06 12.46 35.24
CA ASP A 250 25.14 12.97 34.39
C ASP A 250 25.15 12.51 32.93
N THR A 251 24.50 13.30 32.07
CA THR A 251 25.24 14.21 31.17
C THR A 251 24.28 15.24 30.57
N VAL A 252 24.59 16.52 30.78
CA VAL A 252 23.93 17.66 30.15
C VAL A 252 24.14 17.61 28.63
N VAL A 253 23.08 17.66 27.84
CA VAL A 253 23.18 18.00 26.43
C VAL A 253 22.47 19.34 26.22
N ARG A 254 23.26 20.35 25.83
CA ARG A 254 22.78 21.61 25.25
C ARG A 254 22.40 21.39 23.80
#